data_AF-A0A6H1PXT7-F1
#
_entry.id   AF-A0A6H1PXT7-F1
#
_cell.length_a   1.000
_cell.length_b   1.000
_cell.length_c   1.000
_cell.angle_alpha   90.00
_cell.angle_beta   90.00
_cell.angle_gamma   90.00
#
_symmetry.space_group_name_H-M   'P 1'
#
loop_
_entity.id
_entity.type
_entity.pdbx_description
1 polymer ?
#
loop_
_entity_poly.entity_id
_entity_poly.type
_entity_poly.pdbx_seq_one_letter_code
_entity_poly.pdbx_strand_id
1 'polypeptide(L)'
;MNSFPIEQGEQLRVGTVDFVSPNEIRALLDIDSPDSVALNAGTPRNFPRVNSYVLVSCDNGYLVGQIEWLAVEHSPYPKQRDIQDFGLVNLPFPRKKISLNPVGNLKRFSKDGTDYFIFQRGSESFPSIGSAILLPTDLQLRSIVESGNNRRVIIGQSPLANNANVAVDPDRLFGRHIAVLGNTGSGKSCSVAGLIQWSLEAAMESEIKPNARFIILDPNGEYTRALGPTTKFKGRVFKVEAEDGENQLQVPSWFWNSW
;
A
#
# COMPACT_ATOMS: atom_id res chain seq x y z
N MET A 1 -3.41 -33.61 -1.69
CA MET A 1 -4.88 -33.65 -1.71
C MET A 1 -5.33 -32.26 -2.12
N ASN A 2 -5.87 -32.11 -3.32
CA ASN A 2 -6.37 -30.82 -3.81
C ASN A 2 -7.70 -30.53 -3.11
N SER A 3 -7.67 -29.65 -2.11
CA SER A 3 -8.89 -29.07 -1.57
C SER A 3 -9.61 -28.29 -2.67
N PHE A 4 -10.94 -28.39 -2.72
CA PHE A 4 -11.74 -27.70 -3.73
C PHE A 4 -11.58 -26.18 -3.59
N PRO A 5 -11.75 -25.38 -4.67
CA PRO A 5 -11.60 -23.91 -4.61
C PRO A 5 -12.49 -23.22 -3.56
N ILE A 6 -13.62 -23.85 -3.22
CA ILE A 6 -14.55 -23.39 -2.18
C ILE A 6 -13.97 -23.60 -0.78
N GLU A 7 -13.32 -24.73 -0.52
CA GLU A 7 -12.68 -25.04 0.77
C GLU A 7 -11.48 -24.13 1.04
N GLN A 8 -10.75 -23.72 -0.01
CA GLN A 8 -9.66 -22.73 0.13
C GLN A 8 -10.16 -21.34 0.48
N GLY A 9 -11.35 -20.96 0.01
CA GLY A 9 -11.99 -19.68 0.36
C GLY A 9 -12.42 -19.63 1.83
N GLU A 10 -12.96 -20.72 2.37
CA GLU A 10 -13.36 -20.81 3.78
C GLU A 10 -12.16 -20.71 4.74
N GLN A 11 -11.00 -21.30 4.40
CA GLN A 11 -9.80 -21.21 5.23
C GLN A 11 -9.23 -19.80 5.37
N LEU A 12 -9.54 -18.92 4.41
CA LEU A 12 -9.08 -17.53 4.40
C LEU A 12 -10.09 -16.57 5.04
N ARG A 13 -11.28 -17.06 5.39
CA ARG A 13 -12.31 -16.26 6.04
C ARG A 13 -11.88 -15.88 7.45
N VAL A 14 -12.04 -14.60 7.78
CA VAL A 14 -11.70 -14.03 9.08
C VAL A 14 -12.81 -13.18 9.68
N GLY A 15 -13.92 -13.01 8.97
CA GLY A 15 -15.02 -12.18 9.45
C GLY A 15 -16.14 -12.00 8.44
N THR A 16 -17.03 -11.07 8.77
CA THR A 16 -18.20 -10.70 7.96
C THR A 16 -18.45 -9.20 8.01
N VAL A 17 -18.93 -8.64 6.90
CA VAL A 17 -19.39 -7.25 6.83
C VAL A 17 -20.60 -7.08 7.74
N ASP A 18 -20.55 -6.13 8.67
CA ASP A 18 -21.64 -5.85 9.62
C ASP A 18 -22.36 -4.53 9.29
N PHE A 19 -21.71 -3.62 8.58
CA PHE A 19 -22.23 -2.31 8.25
C PHE A 19 -21.66 -1.79 6.94
N VAL A 20 -22.51 -1.17 6.12
CA VAL A 20 -22.14 -0.58 4.83
C VAL A 20 -22.81 0.78 4.71
N SER A 21 -22.03 1.78 4.39
CA SER A 21 -22.48 3.14 4.07
C SER A 21 -21.60 3.73 2.95
N PRO A 22 -22.02 4.85 2.33
CA PRO A 22 -21.20 5.51 1.31
C PRO A 22 -19.81 5.95 1.79
N ASN A 23 -19.64 6.16 3.09
CA ASN A 23 -18.41 6.71 3.67
C ASN A 23 -17.61 5.67 4.47
N GLU A 24 -18.20 4.54 4.80
CA GLU A 24 -17.62 3.58 5.75
C GLU A 24 -18.18 2.18 5.52
N ILE A 25 -17.29 1.19 5.46
CA ILE A 25 -17.63 -0.23 5.53
C ILE A 25 -17.02 -0.75 6.83
N ARG A 26 -17.81 -1.38 7.69
CA ARG A 26 -17.30 -2.07 8.87
C ARG A 26 -17.53 -3.57 8.76
N ALA A 27 -16.65 -4.30 9.44
CA ALA A 27 -16.74 -5.73 9.53
C ALA A 27 -16.40 -6.22 10.94
N LEU A 28 -17.05 -7.31 11.32
CA LEU A 28 -16.78 -8.07 12.53
C LEU A 28 -15.84 -9.22 12.18
N LEU A 29 -14.75 -9.35 12.93
CA LEU A 29 -13.89 -10.52 12.82
C LEU A 29 -14.48 -11.68 13.61
N ASP A 30 -14.20 -12.89 13.15
CA ASP A 30 -14.65 -14.12 13.80
C ASP A 30 -14.00 -14.27 15.18
N ILE A 31 -14.69 -14.94 16.10
CA ILE A 31 -14.23 -15.11 17.49
C ILE A 31 -12.90 -15.86 17.55
N ASP A 32 -12.75 -16.87 16.69
CA ASP A 32 -11.55 -17.71 16.60
C ASP A 32 -10.46 -17.07 15.72
N SER A 33 -10.63 -15.80 15.34
CA SER A 33 -9.65 -15.09 14.53
C SER A 33 -8.38 -14.81 15.34
N PRO A 34 -7.19 -15.16 14.82
CA PRO A 34 -5.93 -15.05 15.56
C PRO A 34 -5.59 -13.60 15.90
N ASP A 35 -4.74 -13.39 16.91
CA ASP A 35 -4.34 -12.03 17.33
C ASP A 35 -3.21 -11.45 16.47
N SER A 36 -2.34 -12.29 15.92
CA SER A 36 -1.10 -11.85 15.27
C SER A 36 -0.77 -12.60 13.99
N VAL A 37 -0.90 -13.92 13.97
CA VAL A 37 -0.57 -14.77 12.82
C VAL A 37 -1.68 -15.78 12.61
N ALA A 38 -2.25 -15.79 11.40
CA ALA A 38 -3.14 -16.84 10.94
C ALA A 38 -2.33 -18.04 10.44
N LEU A 39 -2.58 -19.21 11.02
CA LEU A 39 -2.02 -20.50 10.61
C LEU A 39 -3.02 -21.34 9.78
N ASN A 40 -4.24 -20.82 9.61
CA ASN A 40 -5.40 -21.57 9.12
C ASN A 40 -5.28 -22.05 7.65
N ALA A 41 -4.35 -21.49 6.87
CA ALA A 41 -4.18 -21.77 5.43
C ALA A 41 -2.84 -22.45 5.10
N GLY A 42 -2.23 -23.17 6.05
CA GLY A 42 -0.98 -23.93 5.85
C GLY A 42 0.30 -23.08 5.69
N THR A 43 0.17 -21.76 5.55
CA THR A 43 1.26 -20.79 5.54
C THR A 43 1.01 -19.74 6.62
N PRO A 44 1.99 -19.40 7.48
CA PRO A 44 1.84 -18.32 8.45
C PRO A 44 1.57 -17.00 7.73
N ARG A 45 0.45 -16.36 8.02
CA ARG A 45 0.10 -15.04 7.47
C ARG A 45 -0.10 -14.05 8.59
N ASN A 46 0.41 -12.83 8.42
CA ASN A 46 0.13 -11.78 9.38
C ASN A 46 -1.38 -11.51 9.43
N PHE A 47 -1.92 -11.51 10.65
CA PHE A 47 -3.29 -11.11 10.88
C PHE A 47 -3.44 -9.62 10.52
N PRO A 48 -4.63 -9.18 10.03
CA PRO A 48 -4.77 -7.84 9.48
C PRO A 48 -4.42 -6.75 10.49
N ARG A 49 -3.65 -5.78 10.03
CA ARG A 49 -3.24 -4.58 10.77
C ARG A 49 -3.76 -3.33 10.05
N VAL A 50 -3.69 -2.18 10.72
CA VAL A 50 -3.90 -0.89 10.05
C VAL A 50 -3.02 -0.81 8.79
N ASN A 51 -3.60 -0.29 7.71
CA ASN A 51 -3.06 -0.21 6.35
C ASN A 51 -2.89 -1.53 5.57
N SER A 52 -3.17 -2.68 6.18
CA SER A 52 -3.20 -3.96 5.44
C SER A 52 -4.48 -4.11 4.62
N TYR A 53 -4.45 -5.00 3.63
CA TYR A 53 -5.57 -5.25 2.73
C TYR A 53 -6.35 -6.50 3.15
N VAL A 54 -7.67 -6.44 3.02
CA VAL A 54 -8.57 -7.59 3.08
C VAL A 54 -9.43 -7.63 1.82
N LEU A 55 -10.00 -8.79 1.54
CA LEU A 55 -10.93 -9.00 0.43
C LEU A 55 -12.33 -9.18 0.97
N VAL A 56 -13.32 -8.53 0.36
CA VAL A 56 -14.74 -8.73 0.64
C VAL A 56 -15.37 -9.44 -0.54
N SER A 57 -16.01 -10.57 -0.28
CA SER A 57 -16.67 -11.35 -1.32
C SER A 57 -17.82 -10.55 -1.97
N CYS A 58 -17.79 -10.45 -3.29
CA CYS A 58 -18.79 -9.74 -4.11
C CYS A 58 -19.17 -10.59 -5.33
N ASP A 59 -20.30 -10.27 -5.98
CA ASP A 59 -20.87 -11.07 -7.07
C ASP A 59 -19.90 -11.32 -8.23
N ASN A 60 -19.01 -10.35 -8.52
CA ASN A 60 -18.07 -10.42 -9.63
C ASN A 60 -16.60 -10.26 -9.19
N GLY A 61 -16.21 -11.02 -8.15
CA GLY A 61 -14.84 -11.07 -7.64
C GLY A 61 -14.75 -10.60 -6.19
N TYR A 62 -13.78 -9.74 -5.91
CA TYR A 62 -13.54 -9.24 -4.55
C TYR A 62 -13.46 -7.73 -4.55
N LEU A 63 -14.12 -7.10 -3.58
CA LEU A 63 -13.80 -5.73 -3.21
C LEU A 63 -12.55 -5.74 -2.33
N VAL A 64 -11.56 -4.94 -2.69
CA VAL A 64 -10.33 -4.75 -1.92
C VAL A 64 -10.57 -3.63 -0.92
N GLY A 65 -10.54 -3.96 0.37
CA GLY A 65 -10.64 -3.00 1.47
C GLY A 65 -9.27 -2.82 2.13
N GLN A 66 -8.86 -1.59 2.36
CA GLN A 66 -7.72 -1.28 3.23
C GLN A 66 -8.22 -1.01 4.65
N ILE A 67 -7.60 -1.62 5.65
CA ILE A 67 -8.00 -1.41 7.05
C ILE A 67 -7.55 -0.04 7.51
N GLU A 68 -8.52 0.79 7.89
CA GLU A 68 -8.30 2.14 8.42
C GLU A 68 -8.06 2.11 9.93
N TRP A 69 -8.91 1.37 10.66
CA TRP A 69 -8.76 1.16 12.10
C TRP A 69 -9.24 -0.23 12.51
N LEU A 70 -8.75 -0.67 13.68
CA LEU A 70 -9.11 -1.91 14.35
C LEU A 70 -9.47 -1.56 15.80
N ALA A 71 -10.62 -2.04 16.28
CA ALA A 71 -11.05 -1.84 17.66
C ALA A 71 -11.59 -3.14 18.24
N VAL A 72 -11.63 -3.20 19.58
CA VAL A 72 -12.32 -4.24 20.33
C VAL A 72 -13.52 -3.61 21.02
N GLU A 73 -14.71 -4.13 20.74
CA GLU A 73 -15.92 -3.77 21.45
C GLU A 73 -16.38 -4.93 22.32
N HIS A 74 -16.81 -4.63 23.53
CA HIS A 74 -17.36 -5.60 24.45
C HIS A 74 -18.87 -5.76 24.20
N SER A 75 -19.30 -6.93 23.72
CA SER A 75 -20.71 -7.22 23.45
C SER A 75 -21.20 -8.39 24.32
N PRO A 76 -22.51 -8.47 24.64
CA PRO A 76 -23.09 -9.65 25.27
C PRO A 76 -22.79 -10.91 24.44
N TYR A 77 -22.61 -12.06 25.10
CA TYR A 77 -22.33 -13.31 24.42
C TYR A 77 -23.45 -13.65 23.40
N PRO A 78 -23.12 -14.04 22.15
CA PRO A 78 -24.14 -14.40 21.17
C PRO A 78 -24.89 -15.64 21.68
N LYS A 79 -26.19 -15.49 21.93
CA LYS A 79 -27.06 -16.59 22.38
C LYS A 79 -27.12 -17.66 21.28
N GLN A 80 -26.50 -18.82 21.50
CA GLN A 80 -26.72 -19.98 20.63
C GLN A 80 -28.17 -20.46 20.82
N ARG A 81 -28.93 -20.58 19.72
CA ARG A 81 -30.36 -20.94 19.78
C ARG A 81 -30.64 -22.36 20.28
N ASP A 82 -29.62 -23.23 20.34
CA ASP A 82 -29.80 -24.67 20.57
C ASP A 82 -29.22 -25.21 21.90
N ILE A 83 -28.72 -24.33 22.78
CA ILE A 83 -28.23 -24.73 24.12
C ILE A 83 -29.06 -24.00 25.17
N GLN A 84 -29.81 -24.74 25.99
CA GLN A 84 -30.45 -24.19 27.18
C GLN A 84 -29.34 -23.81 28.17
N ASP A 85 -28.91 -22.55 28.12
CA ASP A 85 -27.87 -21.99 29.00
C ASP A 85 -28.38 -21.88 30.45
N PHE A 86 -28.39 -23.01 31.16
CA PHE A 86 -28.57 -23.04 32.61
C PHE A 86 -27.31 -22.49 33.29
N GLY A 87 -27.29 -21.19 33.57
CA GLY A 87 -26.39 -20.60 34.59
C GLY A 87 -25.09 -19.97 34.12
N LEU A 88 -24.87 -19.77 32.82
CA LEU A 88 -23.73 -19.01 32.34
C LEU A 88 -23.96 -17.51 32.57
N VAL A 89 -23.09 -16.89 33.39
CA VAL A 89 -23.02 -15.43 33.55
C VAL A 89 -22.71 -14.83 32.17
N ASN A 90 -23.58 -13.93 31.68
CA ASN A 90 -23.37 -13.17 30.44
C ASN A 90 -22.20 -12.18 30.62
N LEU A 91 -20.97 -12.69 30.64
CA LEU A 91 -19.79 -11.85 30.62
C LEU A 91 -19.66 -11.24 29.22
N PRO A 92 -19.39 -9.92 29.13
CA PRO A 92 -19.16 -9.28 27.85
C PRO A 92 -17.95 -9.91 27.14
N PHE A 93 -18.16 -10.41 25.94
CA PHE A 93 -17.12 -11.01 25.12
C PHE A 93 -16.52 -9.95 24.19
N PRO A 94 -15.18 -9.86 24.09
CA PRO A 94 -14.53 -8.93 23.17
C PRO A 94 -14.78 -9.35 21.72
N ARG A 95 -15.32 -8.44 20.91
CA ARG A 95 -15.45 -8.61 19.45
C ARG A 95 -14.57 -7.61 18.74
N LYS A 96 -13.73 -8.11 17.84
CA LYS A 96 -12.86 -7.27 17.02
C LYS A 96 -13.67 -6.70 15.85
N LYS A 97 -13.59 -5.39 15.66
CA LYS A 97 -14.16 -4.67 14.53
C LYS A 97 -13.08 -3.99 13.70
N ILE A 98 -13.27 -3.97 12.40
CA ILE A 98 -12.44 -3.23 11.45
C ILE A 98 -13.29 -2.25 10.66
N SER A 99 -12.71 -1.09 10.32
CA SER A 99 -13.20 -0.22 9.24
C SER A 99 -12.35 -0.44 8.00
N LEU A 100 -13.03 -0.47 6.86
CA LEU A 100 -12.46 -0.68 5.54
C LEU A 100 -12.69 0.53 4.65
N ASN A 101 -11.59 1.05 4.10
CA ASN A 101 -11.63 1.99 2.99
C ASN A 101 -11.63 1.21 1.66
N PRO A 102 -12.68 1.30 0.83
CA PRO A 102 -12.74 0.59 -0.45
C PRO A 102 -11.72 1.16 -1.44
N VAL A 103 -10.78 0.33 -1.88
CA VAL A 103 -9.70 0.75 -2.81
C VAL A 103 -10.05 0.42 -4.27
N GLY A 104 -10.68 -0.72 -4.50
CA GLY A 104 -11.10 -1.16 -5.83
C GLY A 104 -11.52 -2.61 -5.90
N ASN A 105 -11.64 -3.15 -7.11
CA ASN A 105 -12.10 -4.51 -7.36
C ASN A 105 -10.99 -5.41 -7.89
N LEU A 106 -10.90 -6.63 -7.36
CA LEU A 106 -9.99 -7.68 -7.80
C LEU A 106 -10.78 -8.80 -8.47
N LYS A 107 -10.52 -9.03 -9.75
CA LYS A 107 -11.16 -10.08 -10.55
C LYS A 107 -10.19 -11.22 -10.81
N ARG A 108 -10.68 -12.46 -10.65
CA ARG A 108 -9.93 -13.66 -11.01
C ARG A 108 -10.15 -14.00 -12.47
N PHE A 109 -9.07 -14.31 -13.16
CA PHE A 109 -9.07 -14.88 -14.49
C PHE A 109 -8.25 -16.15 -14.48
N SER A 110 -8.54 -17.04 -15.44
CA SER A 110 -7.77 -18.27 -15.61
C SER A 110 -7.38 -18.39 -17.07
N LYS A 111 -6.10 -18.66 -17.34
CA LYS A 111 -5.57 -18.91 -18.68
C LYS A 111 -4.64 -20.10 -18.61
N ASP A 112 -4.85 -21.08 -19.48
CA ASP A 112 -4.03 -22.29 -19.56
C ASP A 112 -3.91 -23.03 -18.21
N GLY A 113 -4.98 -23.03 -17.41
CA GLY A 113 -5.04 -23.65 -16.08
C GLY A 113 -4.30 -22.89 -14.98
N THR A 114 -3.77 -21.70 -15.28
CA THR A 114 -3.11 -20.83 -14.31
C THR A 114 -3.99 -19.63 -13.98
N ASP A 115 -4.29 -19.46 -12.70
CA ASP A 115 -5.07 -18.33 -12.21
C ASP A 115 -4.19 -17.06 -12.11
N TYR A 116 -4.75 -15.94 -12.55
CA TYR A 116 -4.17 -14.62 -12.36
C TYR A 116 -5.25 -13.62 -11.95
N PHE A 117 -4.84 -12.54 -11.30
CA PHE A 117 -5.77 -11.53 -10.80
C PHE A 117 -5.49 -10.17 -11.44
N ILE A 118 -6.57 -9.50 -11.84
CA ILE A 118 -6.52 -8.13 -12.33
C ILE A 118 -7.21 -7.24 -11.31
N PHE A 119 -6.46 -6.26 -10.80
CA PHE A 119 -6.98 -5.23 -9.93
C PHE A 119 -7.38 -3.98 -10.72
N GLN A 120 -8.57 -3.46 -10.45
CA GLN A 120 -9.09 -2.22 -11.00
C GLN A 120 -9.35 -1.25 -9.84
N ARG A 121 -8.73 -0.07 -9.89
CA ARG A 121 -8.94 0.98 -8.87
C ARG A 121 -10.36 1.55 -9.00
N GLY A 122 -10.93 1.91 -7.87
CA GLY A 122 -12.31 2.36 -7.78
C GLY A 122 -13.27 1.18 -7.62
N SER A 123 -14.31 1.39 -6.81
CA SER A 123 -15.39 0.43 -6.63
C SER A 123 -16.62 0.91 -7.39
N GLU A 124 -17.21 0.01 -8.18
CA GLU A 124 -18.48 0.25 -8.88
C GLU A 124 -19.69 -0.14 -8.01
N SER A 125 -19.44 -0.93 -6.96
CA SER A 125 -20.46 -1.45 -6.05
C SER A 125 -19.89 -1.66 -4.65
N PHE A 126 -20.70 -1.38 -3.65
CA PHE A 126 -20.42 -1.72 -2.25
C PHE A 126 -20.82 -3.18 -1.97
N PRO A 127 -20.20 -3.83 -0.96
CA PRO A 127 -20.53 -5.21 -0.63
C PRO A 127 -21.88 -5.28 0.09
N SER A 128 -22.46 -6.47 0.16
CA SER A 128 -23.65 -6.74 0.97
C SER A 128 -23.30 -6.92 2.44
N ILE A 129 -24.23 -6.59 3.33
CA ILE A 129 -24.13 -6.97 4.74
C ILE A 129 -24.11 -8.50 4.83
N GLY A 130 -23.21 -9.04 5.65
CA GLY A 130 -22.98 -10.48 5.78
C GLY A 130 -21.95 -11.05 4.79
N SER A 131 -21.47 -10.27 3.81
CA SER A 131 -20.39 -10.70 2.91
C SER A 131 -19.15 -11.12 3.69
N ALA A 132 -18.51 -12.21 3.27
CA ALA A 132 -17.33 -12.74 3.93
C ALA A 132 -16.10 -11.84 3.72
N ILE A 133 -15.36 -11.60 4.81
CA ILE A 133 -14.04 -10.98 4.80
C ILE A 133 -12.98 -12.07 4.72
N LEU A 134 -12.09 -11.97 3.74
CA LEU A 134 -11.05 -12.95 3.45
C LEU A 134 -9.67 -12.31 3.52
N LEU A 135 -8.69 -13.09 3.99
CA LEU A 135 -7.27 -12.75 3.86
C LEU A 135 -6.81 -12.96 2.42
N PRO A 136 -6.21 -11.96 1.77
CA PRO A 136 -5.69 -12.12 0.42
C PRO A 136 -4.51 -13.11 0.41
N THR A 137 -4.36 -13.86 -0.68
CA THR A 137 -3.17 -14.66 -0.98
C THR A 137 -2.01 -13.79 -1.43
N ASP A 138 -0.79 -14.35 -1.40
CA ASP A 138 0.40 -13.64 -1.89
C ASP A 138 0.25 -13.19 -3.34
N LEU A 139 -0.33 -14.04 -4.18
CA LEU A 139 -0.63 -13.71 -5.57
C LEU A 139 -1.63 -12.55 -5.67
N GLN A 140 -2.69 -12.57 -4.88
CA GLN A 140 -3.69 -11.50 -4.85
C GLN A 140 -3.10 -10.18 -4.32
N LEU A 141 -2.33 -10.21 -3.23
CA LEU A 141 -1.65 -9.04 -2.67
C LEU A 141 -0.69 -8.41 -3.67
N ARG A 142 0.12 -9.24 -4.35
CA ARG A 142 0.99 -8.77 -5.43
C ARG A 142 0.17 -8.17 -6.56
N SER A 143 -0.89 -8.81 -7.04
CA SER A 143 -1.76 -8.23 -8.09
C SER A 143 -2.39 -6.90 -7.69
N ILE A 144 -2.65 -6.66 -6.39
CA ILE A 144 -3.16 -5.37 -5.89
C ILE A 144 -2.06 -4.31 -5.89
N VAL A 145 -0.93 -4.57 -5.22
CA VAL A 145 0.16 -3.58 -5.04
C VAL A 145 0.95 -3.37 -6.32
N GLU A 146 1.11 -4.43 -7.11
CA GLU A 146 1.81 -4.42 -8.40
C GLU A 146 0.92 -4.00 -9.57
N SER A 147 -0.32 -3.60 -9.30
CA SER A 147 -1.26 -3.09 -10.30
C SER A 147 -0.81 -1.77 -10.96
N GLY A 148 -1.36 -1.52 -12.15
CA GLY A 148 -1.16 -0.29 -12.91
C GLY A 148 -0.15 -0.43 -14.04
N ASN A 149 -0.21 0.52 -14.97
CA ASN A 149 0.62 0.53 -16.17
C ASN A 149 1.86 1.43 -15.96
N ASN A 150 2.85 1.27 -16.84
CA ASN A 150 4.03 2.15 -16.93
C ASN A 150 4.85 2.26 -15.63
N ARG A 151 4.86 1.20 -14.82
CA ARG A 151 5.58 1.06 -13.54
C ARG A 151 7.10 0.93 -13.73
N ARG A 152 7.71 1.97 -14.30
CA ARG A 152 9.11 1.93 -14.76
C ARG A 152 10.14 2.15 -13.65
N VAL A 153 9.76 2.79 -12.55
CA VAL A 153 10.68 3.11 -11.44
C VAL A 153 10.23 2.38 -10.18
N ILE A 154 11.02 1.43 -9.69
CA ILE A 154 10.79 0.79 -8.39
C ILE A 154 11.33 1.71 -7.29
N ILE A 155 10.48 2.07 -6.34
CA ILE A 155 10.81 2.99 -5.23
C ILE A 155 10.94 2.30 -3.87
N GLY A 156 10.70 0.99 -3.84
CA GLY A 156 10.80 0.18 -2.63
C GLY A 156 9.95 -1.07 -2.70
N GLN A 157 9.84 -1.75 -1.56
CA GLN A 157 9.00 -2.92 -1.37
C GLN A 157 8.05 -2.67 -0.21
N SER A 158 6.84 -3.24 -0.27
CA SER A 158 5.84 -3.13 0.79
C SER A 158 5.90 -4.36 1.70
N PRO A 159 6.37 -4.25 2.96
CA PRO A 159 6.34 -5.35 3.91
C PRO A 159 4.91 -5.82 4.22
N LEU A 160 3.94 -4.91 4.10
CA LEU A 160 2.52 -5.20 4.32
C LEU A 160 1.88 -6.00 3.18
N ALA A 161 2.55 -6.12 2.03
CA ALA A 161 2.08 -6.85 0.86
C ALA A 161 3.10 -7.92 0.44
N ASN A 162 3.66 -8.64 1.41
CA ASN A 162 4.64 -9.71 1.20
C ASN A 162 5.81 -9.29 0.28
N ASN A 163 6.39 -8.12 0.59
CA ASN A 163 7.50 -7.50 -0.14
C ASN A 163 7.21 -7.27 -1.64
N ALA A 164 5.95 -7.10 -2.02
CA ALA A 164 5.57 -6.67 -3.36
C ALA A 164 6.30 -5.38 -3.73
N ASN A 165 6.75 -5.30 -4.99
CA ASN A 165 7.45 -4.14 -5.50
C ASN A 165 6.48 -2.95 -5.56
N VAL A 166 6.89 -1.82 -4.99
CA VAL A 166 6.19 -0.55 -5.14
C VAL A 166 6.90 0.21 -6.24
N ALA A 167 6.20 0.42 -7.35
CA ALA A 167 6.74 1.10 -8.51
C ALA A 167 5.82 2.21 -8.98
N VAL A 168 6.42 3.24 -9.57
CA VAL A 168 5.75 4.46 -10.01
C VAL A 168 5.97 4.68 -11.50
N ASP A 169 5.01 5.37 -12.10
CA ASP A 169 5.13 5.90 -13.45
C ASP A 169 5.80 7.28 -13.37
N PRO A 170 7.06 7.43 -13.83
CA PRO A 170 7.80 8.69 -13.72
C PRO A 170 7.09 9.84 -14.45
N ASP A 171 6.36 9.58 -15.55
CA ASP A 171 5.65 10.64 -16.28
C ASP A 171 4.46 11.16 -15.47
N ARG A 172 3.75 10.28 -14.75
CA ARG A 172 2.67 10.70 -13.85
C ARG A 172 3.18 11.37 -12.60
N LEU A 173 4.32 10.90 -12.11
CA LEU A 173 4.98 11.42 -10.91
C LEU A 173 5.49 12.84 -11.17
N PHE A 174 6.40 13.01 -12.13
CA PHE A 174 7.04 14.30 -12.42
C PHE A 174 6.23 15.21 -13.33
N GLY A 175 5.26 14.68 -14.08
CA GLY A 175 4.30 15.49 -14.84
C GLY A 175 3.27 16.20 -13.95
N ARG A 176 3.28 15.95 -12.64
CA ARG A 176 2.45 16.61 -11.63
C ARG A 176 3.33 17.17 -10.53
N HIS A 177 2.81 18.13 -9.77
CA HIS A 177 3.50 18.60 -8.56
C HIS A 177 3.37 17.56 -7.44
N ILE A 178 4.47 17.32 -6.72
CA ILE A 178 4.53 16.38 -5.60
C ILE A 178 5.02 17.12 -4.37
N ALA A 179 4.43 16.79 -3.22
CA ALA A 179 4.93 17.17 -1.92
C ALA A 179 5.34 15.92 -1.13
N VAL A 180 6.58 15.90 -0.62
CA VAL A 180 7.04 14.87 0.33
C VAL A 180 6.96 15.46 1.73
N LEU A 181 6.01 14.96 2.52
CA LEU A 181 5.67 15.48 3.84
C LEU A 181 6.06 14.47 4.94
N GLY A 182 6.40 14.97 6.12
CA GLY A 182 6.74 14.12 7.27
C GLY A 182 7.42 14.90 8.39
N ASN A 183 7.44 14.32 9.59
CA ASN A 183 8.10 14.93 10.75
C ASN A 183 9.64 14.88 10.61
N THR A 184 10.36 15.61 11.47
CA THR A 184 11.82 15.52 11.53
C THR A 184 12.23 14.07 11.86
N GLY A 185 13.22 13.54 11.12
CA GLY A 185 13.66 12.15 11.26
C GLY A 185 12.79 11.11 10.56
N SER A 186 11.66 11.47 9.92
CA SER A 186 10.78 10.51 9.23
C SER A 186 11.30 10.05 7.85
N GLY A 187 12.49 10.51 7.45
CA GLY A 187 13.10 10.13 6.17
C GLY A 187 12.76 11.00 4.96
N LYS A 188 12.22 12.23 5.13
CA LYS A 188 11.89 13.12 3.99
C LYS A 188 13.02 13.29 2.96
N SER A 189 14.19 13.75 3.38
CA SER A 189 15.34 13.96 2.49
C SER A 189 15.83 12.65 1.86
N CYS A 190 15.74 11.54 2.62
CA CYS A 190 16.05 10.20 2.12
C CYS A 190 15.06 9.76 1.02
N SER A 191 13.77 9.98 1.21
CA SER A 191 12.74 9.68 0.20
C SER A 191 12.91 10.53 -1.06
N VAL A 192 13.21 11.82 -0.92
CA VAL A 192 13.48 12.70 -2.08
C VAL A 192 14.73 12.24 -2.82
N ALA A 193 15.83 12.01 -2.11
CA ALA A 193 17.08 11.55 -2.70
C ALA A 193 16.87 10.20 -3.40
N GLY A 194 16.23 9.23 -2.74
CA GLY A 194 15.90 7.93 -3.31
C GLY A 194 15.07 8.06 -4.58
N LEU A 195 14.01 8.86 -4.56
CA LEU A 195 13.15 9.05 -5.73
C LEU A 195 13.92 9.56 -6.94
N ILE A 196 14.83 10.51 -6.73
CA ILE A 196 15.71 11.03 -7.79
C ILE A 196 16.67 9.95 -8.28
N GLN A 197 17.32 9.23 -7.36
CA GLN A 197 18.29 8.19 -7.70
C GLN A 197 17.66 7.04 -8.49
N TRP A 198 16.55 6.48 -7.99
CA TRP A 198 15.83 5.39 -8.67
C TRP A 198 15.33 5.81 -10.05
N SER A 199 14.88 7.07 -10.20
CA SER A 199 14.42 7.59 -11.48
C SER A 199 15.58 7.77 -12.48
N LEU A 200 16.73 8.27 -12.02
CA LEU A 200 17.93 8.40 -12.86
C LEU A 200 18.50 7.03 -13.25
N GLU A 201 18.49 6.06 -12.34
CA GLU A 201 18.90 4.68 -12.63
C GLU A 201 18.02 4.04 -13.70
N ALA A 202 16.69 4.09 -13.52
CA ALA A 202 15.75 3.59 -14.51
C ALA A 202 15.88 4.29 -15.87
N ALA A 203 16.18 5.61 -15.87
CA ALA A 203 16.46 6.37 -17.08
C ALA A 203 17.76 5.93 -17.78
N MET A 204 18.80 5.58 -17.02
CA MET A 204 20.08 5.08 -17.56
C MET A 204 19.95 3.68 -18.17
N GLU A 205 19.08 2.85 -17.61
CA GLU A 205 18.78 1.49 -18.08
C GLU A 205 17.76 1.46 -19.22
N SER A 206 17.03 2.56 -19.45
CA SER A 206 16.03 2.65 -20.51
C SER A 206 16.66 2.72 -21.91
N GLU A 207 16.05 2.02 -22.88
CA GLU A 207 16.42 2.11 -24.29
C GLU A 207 16.28 3.56 -24.82
N ILE A 208 15.20 4.23 -24.42
CA ILE A 208 14.92 5.63 -24.75
C ILE A 208 15.61 6.47 -23.69
N LYS A 209 16.92 6.70 -23.83
CA LYS A 209 17.73 7.49 -22.87
C LYS A 209 17.14 8.89 -22.69
N PRO A 210 16.35 9.16 -21.64
CA PRO A 210 15.67 10.43 -21.52
C PRO A 210 16.67 11.47 -21.00
N ASN A 211 16.53 12.73 -21.45
CA ASN A 211 17.33 13.84 -20.94
C ASN A 211 16.82 14.28 -19.55
N ALA A 212 16.91 13.38 -18.57
CA ALA A 212 16.45 13.61 -17.20
C ALA A 212 17.38 14.60 -16.49
N ARG A 213 16.81 15.68 -15.96
CA ARG A 213 17.55 16.70 -15.20
C ARG A 213 16.78 17.07 -13.94
N PHE A 214 17.48 16.99 -12.81
CA PHE A 214 16.98 17.45 -11.53
C PHE A 214 17.76 18.68 -11.09
N ILE A 215 17.05 19.71 -10.67
CA ILE A 215 17.61 20.89 -10.04
C ILE A 215 17.12 20.89 -8.60
N ILE A 216 18.05 20.91 -7.66
CA ILE A 216 17.75 20.83 -6.23
C ILE A 216 18.24 22.13 -5.60
N LEU A 217 17.32 22.82 -4.93
CA LEU A 217 17.66 23.93 -4.05
C LEU A 217 17.93 23.33 -2.67
N ASP A 218 19.20 23.28 -2.29
CA ASP A 218 19.66 22.57 -1.10
C ASP A 218 20.22 23.55 -0.06
N PRO A 219 19.35 24.24 0.70
CA PRO A 219 19.79 25.22 1.70
C PRO A 219 20.58 24.59 2.86
N ASN A 220 20.39 23.30 3.11
CA ASN A 220 21.02 22.58 4.22
C ASN A 220 22.26 21.76 3.81
N GLY A 221 22.54 21.66 2.50
CA GLY A 221 23.66 20.88 1.97
C GLY A 221 23.51 19.35 2.10
N GLU A 222 22.29 18.84 2.30
CA GLU A 222 22.04 17.42 2.57
C GLU A 222 22.18 16.53 1.33
N TYR A 223 21.94 17.06 0.14
CA TYR A 223 21.83 16.27 -1.10
C TYR A 223 23.15 16.09 -1.83
N THR A 224 24.16 16.94 -1.55
CA THR A 224 25.48 16.88 -2.22
C THR A 224 26.15 15.51 -2.04
N ARG A 225 26.02 14.88 -0.87
CA ARG A 225 26.59 13.55 -0.63
C ARG A 225 25.86 12.44 -1.40
N ALA A 226 24.58 12.63 -1.68
CA ALA A 226 23.72 11.64 -2.33
C ALA A 226 23.73 11.76 -3.86
N LEU A 227 23.95 12.96 -4.41
CA LEU A 227 23.78 13.25 -5.84
C LEU A 227 24.96 14.03 -6.46
N GLY A 228 25.95 14.45 -5.67
CA GLY A 228 27.03 15.34 -6.11
C GLY A 228 28.11 14.70 -7.01
N PRO A 229 29.24 15.39 -7.20
CA PRO A 229 30.23 15.05 -8.23
C PRO A 229 30.93 13.70 -8.03
N THR A 230 31.06 13.27 -6.77
CA THR A 230 31.70 12.00 -6.41
C THR A 230 30.78 10.79 -6.63
N THR A 231 29.47 11.01 -6.74
CA THR A 231 28.47 9.94 -6.91
C THR A 231 28.46 9.40 -8.33
N LYS A 232 27.72 8.31 -8.57
CA LYS A 232 27.54 7.75 -9.92
C LYS A 232 26.78 8.68 -10.87
N PHE A 233 25.97 9.60 -10.33
CA PHE A 233 25.15 10.54 -11.10
C PHE A 233 25.93 11.78 -11.54
N LYS A 234 27.13 12.03 -10.98
CA LYS A 234 28.01 13.15 -11.33
C LYS A 234 27.32 14.51 -11.29
N GLY A 235 26.43 14.73 -10.31
CA GLY A 235 25.71 15.99 -10.17
C GLY A 235 26.65 17.17 -9.96
N ARG A 236 26.27 18.33 -10.52
CA ARG A 236 27.03 19.57 -10.40
C ARG A 236 26.50 20.37 -9.23
N VAL A 237 27.40 20.84 -8.38
CA VAL A 237 27.07 21.70 -7.23
C VAL A 237 27.52 23.12 -7.56
N PHE A 238 26.62 24.06 -7.33
CA PHE A 238 26.86 25.50 -7.46
C PHE A 238 26.55 26.17 -6.13
N LYS A 239 27.42 27.06 -5.65
CA LYS A 239 27.27 27.75 -4.37
C LYS A 239 27.17 29.27 -4.56
N VAL A 240 26.49 29.94 -3.64
CA VAL A 240 26.37 31.41 -3.63
C VAL A 240 27.67 32.08 -3.22
N GLU A 241 28.42 31.47 -2.31
CA GLU A 241 29.77 31.90 -1.91
C GLU A 241 30.70 30.71 -2.17
N ALA A 242 31.18 30.58 -3.41
CA ALA A 242 32.07 29.50 -3.79
C ALA A 242 33.52 29.79 -3.36
N GLU A 243 34.18 28.78 -2.80
CA GLU A 243 35.63 28.82 -2.53
C GLU A 243 36.44 28.42 -3.77
N ASP A 244 37.77 28.56 -3.69
CA ASP A 244 38.69 28.18 -4.77
C ASP A 244 38.49 26.70 -5.18
N GLY A 245 38.12 26.49 -6.44
CA GLY A 245 37.86 25.15 -7.01
C GLY A 245 36.38 24.73 -6.97
N GLU A 246 35.50 25.53 -6.38
CA GLU A 246 34.05 25.29 -6.39
C GLU A 246 33.35 26.07 -7.52
N ASN A 247 32.16 25.62 -7.95
CA ASN A 247 31.42 26.36 -8.97
C ASN A 247 30.58 27.47 -8.30
N GLN A 248 30.83 28.72 -8.69
CA GLN A 248 29.98 29.85 -8.32
C GLN A 248 28.61 29.74 -9.03
N LEU A 249 27.53 29.88 -8.27
CA LEU A 249 26.18 30.03 -8.81
C LEU A 249 26.08 31.41 -9.45
N GLN A 250 25.87 31.43 -10.76
CA GLN A 250 25.64 32.64 -11.53
C GLN A 250 24.19 32.66 -11.99
N VAL A 251 23.48 33.73 -11.65
CA VAL A 251 22.12 34.00 -12.13
C VAL A 251 22.15 35.25 -13.01
N PRO A 252 21.43 35.27 -14.14
CA PRO A 252 21.36 36.47 -14.96
C PRO A 252 20.78 37.66 -14.20
N SER A 253 21.24 38.87 -14.51
CA SER A 253 20.79 40.09 -13.82
C SER A 253 19.27 40.32 -13.89
N TRP A 254 18.62 39.91 -14.98
CA TRP A 254 17.17 40.03 -15.18
C TRP A 254 16.31 39.07 -14.36
N PHE A 255 16.89 38.12 -13.61
CA PHE A 255 16.14 37.32 -12.63
C PHE A 255 15.74 38.14 -11.39
N TRP A 256 16.40 39.27 -11.16
CA TRP A 256 16.17 40.19 -10.04
C TRP A 256 15.05 41.20 -10.33
N ASN A 257 13.94 40.75 -10.90
CA ASN A 257 12.76 41.58 -11.08
C ASN A 257 11.94 41.57 -9.78
N SER A 258 12.27 42.47 -8.87
CA SER A 258 11.41 42.84 -7.75
C SER A 258 10.23 43.67 -8.27
N TRP A 259 9.07 43.03 -8.41
CA TRP A 259 7.78 43.71 -8.43
C TRP A 259 7.18 43.66 -7.03
#